data_AF-A0AAN0KKS0-F1
#
_entry.id   AF-A0AAN0KKS0-F1
#
_cell.length_a   1.000
_cell.length_b   1.000
_cell.length_c   1.000
_cell.angle_alpha   90.00
_cell.angle_beta   90.00
_cell.angle_gamma   90.00
#
_symmetry.space_group_name_H-M   'P 1'
#
loop_
_entity.id
_entity.type
_entity.pdbx_description
1 polymer ?
#
loop_
_entity_poly.entity_id
_entity_poly.type
_entity_poly.pdbx_seq_one_letter_code
_entity_poly.pdbx_strand_id
1 'polypeptide(L)'
;MSNNEYTGGSVSYYTVEVESPTSGGSAYAAECNDIIEALGMNYAEGNAFKALWRRAAARMGKAKAGYKDGLYDAEKVVFFGQRLVAQEGGKTDLLKLPVIDMGAGRD
;
A
#
# COMPACT_ATOMS: atom_id res chain seq x y z
N MET A 1 -6.73 20.67 10.64
CA MET A 1 -6.16 19.82 11.71
C MET A 1 -5.72 18.52 11.08
N SER A 2 -4.46 18.12 11.19
CA SER A 2 -3.99 16.83 10.68
C SER A 2 -4.34 15.72 11.67
N ASN A 3 -5.31 14.87 11.33
CA ASN A 3 -5.65 13.66 12.08
C ASN A 3 -4.51 12.64 11.96
N ASN A 4 -3.42 12.86 12.69
CA ASN A 4 -2.29 11.95 12.73
C ASN A 4 -2.61 10.78 13.68
N GLU A 5 -3.22 9.73 13.15
CA GLU A 5 -3.45 8.48 13.89
C GLU A 5 -2.14 7.67 14.00
N TYR A 6 -1.62 7.52 15.22
CA TYR A 6 -0.44 6.72 15.53
C TYR A 6 -0.83 5.51 16.40
N THR A 7 -1.56 4.57 15.80
CA THR A 7 -1.94 3.31 16.45
C THR A 7 -1.61 2.12 15.54
N GLY A 8 -1.48 0.94 16.14
CA GLY A 8 -1.44 -0.34 15.42
C GLY A 8 -2.82 -0.95 15.17
N GLY A 9 -3.90 -0.23 15.52
CA GLY A 9 -5.28 -0.66 15.36
C GLY A 9 -5.90 -0.22 14.03
N SER A 10 -7.23 -0.26 13.96
CA SER A 10 -7.98 0.29 12.81
C SER A 10 -7.74 1.79 12.70
N VAL A 11 -7.33 2.23 11.51
CA VAL A 11 -6.89 3.59 11.20
C VAL A 11 -7.47 4.03 9.86
N SER A 12 -7.90 5.29 9.81
CA SER A 12 -8.70 5.90 8.74
C SER A 12 -8.05 5.90 7.35
N TYR A 13 -6.73 5.76 7.26
CA TYR A 13 -6.02 5.67 5.99
C TYR A 13 -6.11 4.28 5.32
N TYR A 14 -6.77 3.31 5.95
CA TYR A 14 -7.18 2.04 5.33
C TYR A 14 -8.63 2.03 4.87
N THR A 15 -9.39 3.10 5.08
CA THR A 15 -10.79 3.20 4.67
C THR A 15 -10.99 4.29 3.63
N VAL A 16 -11.70 3.98 2.55
CA VAL A 16 -12.08 4.92 1.48
C VAL A 16 -13.58 4.86 1.26
N GLU A 17 -14.23 6.02 1.23
CA GLU A 17 -15.64 6.14 0.84
C GLU A 17 -15.76 6.09 -0.67
N VAL A 18 -16.56 5.13 -1.18
CA VAL A 18 -16.86 4.98 -2.60
C VAL A 18 -18.27 5.50 -2.84
N GLU A 19 -18.38 6.77 -3.22
CA GLU A 19 -19.66 7.47 -3.38
C GLU A 19 -20.44 7.06 -4.64
N SER A 20 -19.76 6.63 -5.69
CA SER A 20 -20.37 6.25 -6.97
C SER A 20 -19.71 4.99 -7.52
N PRO A 21 -20.09 3.80 -7.03
CA PRO A 21 -19.52 2.53 -7.47
C PRO A 21 -19.68 2.33 -8.98
N THR A 22 -18.59 1.99 -9.66
CA THR A 22 -18.55 1.81 -11.13
C THR A 22 -19.29 0.55 -11.60
N SER A 23 -19.48 -0.42 -10.72
CA SER A 23 -20.33 -1.60 -10.94
C SER A 23 -21.83 -1.32 -10.81
N GLY A 24 -22.22 -0.09 -10.45
CA GLY A 24 -23.53 0.22 -9.90
C GLY A 24 -23.68 -0.22 -8.43
N GLY A 25 -24.81 0.11 -7.83
CA GLY A 25 -25.13 -0.18 -6.42
C GLY A 25 -25.02 1.04 -5.49
N SER A 26 -25.19 0.80 -4.20
CA SER A 26 -25.13 1.84 -3.15
C SER A 26 -23.70 2.22 -2.82
N ALA A 27 -23.49 3.48 -2.44
CA ALA A 27 -22.22 3.93 -1.86
C ALA A 27 -21.82 3.07 -0.65
N TYR A 28 -20.52 2.87 -0.46
CA TYR A 28 -19.99 2.03 0.61
C TYR A 28 -18.62 2.50 1.08
N ALA A 29 -18.28 2.16 2.32
CA ALA A 29 -16.93 2.30 2.85
C ALA A 29 -16.12 1.05 2.50
N ALA A 30 -15.07 1.21 1.71
CA ALA A 30 -14.12 0.15 1.40
C ALA A 30 -13.00 0.14 2.43
N GLU A 31 -12.77 -0.99 3.09
CA GLU A 31 -11.63 -1.21 3.98
C GLU A 31 -10.56 -2.07 3.27
N CYS A 32 -9.30 -1.63 3.35
CA CYS A 32 -8.20 -2.23 2.61
C CYS A 32 -7.95 -3.70 3.01
N ASN A 33 -8.03 -4.02 4.30
CA ASN A 33 -7.86 -5.37 4.82
C ASN A 33 -9.03 -6.28 4.44
N ASP A 34 -10.28 -5.80 4.42
CA ASP A 34 -11.44 -6.56 3.94
C ASP A 34 -11.23 -7.04 2.49
N ILE A 35 -10.69 -6.18 1.62
CA ILE A 35 -10.37 -6.54 0.23
C ILE A 35 -9.21 -7.55 0.16
N ILE A 36 -8.18 -7.39 1.00
CA ILE A 36 -7.05 -8.33 1.10
C ILE A 36 -7.55 -9.73 1.50
N GLU A 37 -8.41 -9.80 2.53
CA GLU A 37 -8.97 -11.07 3.02
C GLU A 37 -9.95 -11.69 2.03
N ALA A 38 -10.85 -10.89 1.45
CA ALA A 38 -11.83 -11.37 0.46
C ALA A 38 -11.18 -11.94 -0.81
N LEU A 39 -10.04 -11.39 -1.23
CA LEU A 39 -9.26 -11.89 -2.36
C LEU A 39 -8.31 -13.03 -1.98
N GLY A 40 -8.17 -13.37 -0.70
CA GLY A 40 -7.25 -14.41 -0.24
C GLY A 40 -5.78 -14.07 -0.53
N MET A 41 -5.43 -12.78 -0.51
CA MET A 41 -4.09 -12.32 -0.88
C MET A 41 -3.02 -12.91 0.05
N ASN A 42 -1.92 -13.36 -0.53
CA ASN A 42 -0.75 -13.79 0.22
C ASN A 42 0.01 -12.57 0.81
N TYR A 43 1.04 -12.84 1.62
CA TYR A 43 1.78 -11.79 2.31
C TYR A 43 2.41 -10.74 1.37
N ALA A 44 2.86 -11.14 0.18
CA ALA A 44 3.49 -10.23 -0.77
C ALA A 44 2.44 -9.36 -1.47
N GLU A 45 1.35 -9.97 -1.94
CA GLU A 45 0.22 -9.28 -2.57
C GLU A 45 -0.40 -8.25 -1.63
N GLY A 46 -0.75 -8.67 -0.41
CA GLY A 46 -1.39 -7.79 0.57
C GLY A 46 -0.49 -6.62 0.95
N ASN A 47 0.82 -6.82 1.10
CA ASN A 47 1.71 -5.70 1.42
C ASN A 47 1.97 -4.76 0.25
N ALA A 48 2.04 -5.26 -0.99
CA ALA A 48 2.14 -4.43 -2.18
C ALA A 48 0.86 -3.59 -2.38
N PHE A 49 -0.31 -4.22 -2.28
CA PHE A 49 -1.61 -3.57 -2.36
C PHE A 49 -1.77 -2.49 -1.28
N LYS A 50 -1.48 -2.83 -0.03
CA LYS A 50 -1.55 -1.90 1.10
C LYS A 50 -0.60 -0.70 0.92
N ALA A 51 0.56 -0.89 0.31
CA ALA A 51 1.47 0.23 0.00
C ALA A 51 0.91 1.16 -1.08
N LEU A 52 0.34 0.61 -2.16
CA LEU A 52 -0.37 1.40 -3.17
C LEU A 52 -1.55 2.17 -2.57
N TRP A 53 -2.33 1.51 -1.70
CA TRP A 53 -3.47 2.10 -1.01
C TRP A 53 -3.03 3.30 -0.17
N ARG A 54 -2.05 3.14 0.73
CA ARG A 54 -1.55 4.25 1.57
C ARG A 54 -1.04 5.42 0.75
N ARG A 55 -0.30 5.13 -0.33
CA ARG A 55 0.20 6.16 -1.25
C ARG A 55 -0.94 6.93 -1.92
N ALA A 56 -2.04 6.26 -2.27
CA ALA A 56 -3.23 6.90 -2.83
C ALA A 56 -3.98 7.71 -1.77
N ALA A 57 -4.23 7.13 -0.59
CA ALA A 57 -4.90 7.78 0.54
C ALA A 57 -4.16 9.05 0.99
N ALA A 58 -2.82 9.05 1.00
CA ALA A 58 -2.03 10.23 1.33
C ALA A 58 -2.28 11.41 0.38
N ARG A 59 -2.52 11.16 -0.92
CA ARG A 59 -2.91 12.22 -1.88
C ARG A 59 -4.31 12.78 -1.63
N MET A 60 -5.13 12.05 -0.87
CA MET A 60 -6.44 12.49 -0.39
C MET A 60 -6.38 13.12 1.01
N GLY A 61 -5.17 13.33 1.55
CA GLY A 61 -4.98 13.88 2.91
C GLY A 61 -5.11 12.86 4.05
N LYS A 62 -5.28 11.57 3.74
CA LYS A 62 -5.32 10.48 4.72
C LYS A 62 -3.95 9.82 4.81
N ALA A 63 -3.11 10.29 5.73
CA ALA A 63 -1.74 9.79 5.87
C ALA A 63 -1.42 9.41 7.32
N LYS A 64 -0.54 8.42 7.48
CA LYS A 64 0.03 8.08 8.79
C LYS A 64 0.88 9.25 9.31
N ALA A 65 0.94 9.42 10.63
CA ALA A 65 1.84 10.39 11.25
C ALA A 65 3.29 10.21 10.74
N GLY A 66 3.93 11.32 10.36
CA GLY A 66 5.30 11.31 9.83
C GLY A 66 5.41 10.93 8.36
N TYR A 67 4.30 10.82 7.62
CA TYR A 67 4.34 10.69 6.16
C TYR A 67 4.97 11.95 5.54
N LYS A 68 6.11 11.78 4.86
CA LYS A 68 6.82 12.87 4.18
C LYS A 68 6.47 12.92 2.70
N ASP A 69 6.58 11.77 2.05
CA ASP A 69 6.35 11.59 0.62
C ASP A 69 5.97 10.14 0.30
N GLY A 70 5.74 9.85 -0.99
CA GLY A 70 5.37 8.52 -1.48
C GLY A 70 6.52 7.56 -1.75
N LEU A 71 7.77 7.91 -1.42
CA LEU A 71 8.94 7.07 -1.72
C LEU A 71 8.90 5.77 -0.94
N TYR A 72 8.64 5.83 0.38
CA TYR A 72 8.56 4.64 1.23
C TYR A 72 7.54 3.61 0.72
N ASP A 73 6.35 4.07 0.33
CA ASP A 73 5.33 3.16 -0.22
C ASP A 73 5.75 2.61 -1.59
N ALA A 74 6.41 3.41 -2.44
CA ALA A 74 6.92 2.95 -3.73
C ALA A 74 8.02 1.88 -3.57
N GLU A 75 8.94 2.07 -2.62
CA GLU A 75 9.96 1.08 -2.27
C GLU A 75 9.34 -0.24 -1.78
N LYS A 76 8.26 -0.15 -0.99
CA LYS A 76 7.49 -1.34 -0.57
C LYS A 76 6.88 -2.07 -1.76
N VAL A 77 6.34 -1.35 -2.75
CA VAL A 77 5.81 -1.96 -3.97
C VAL A 77 6.92 -2.69 -4.74
N VAL A 78 8.11 -2.10 -4.89
CA VAL A 78 9.25 -2.78 -5.53
C VAL A 78 9.64 -4.05 -4.77
N PHE A 79 9.84 -3.94 -3.46
CA PHE A 79 10.30 -5.04 -2.60
C PHE A 79 9.34 -6.24 -2.58
N PHE A 80 8.03 -5.99 -2.53
CA PHE A 80 7.03 -7.06 -2.59
C PHE A 80 6.75 -7.51 -4.02
N GLY A 81 6.84 -6.62 -5.03
CA GLY A 81 6.77 -6.98 -6.44
C GLY A 81 7.86 -7.97 -6.86
N GLN A 82 9.10 -7.77 -6.39
CA GLN A 82 10.18 -8.74 -6.60
C GLN A 82 9.87 -10.11 -6.00
N ARG A 83 9.20 -10.16 -4.84
CA ARG A 83 8.76 -11.43 -4.23
C ARG A 83 7.68 -12.12 -5.04
N LEU A 84 6.72 -11.37 -5.58
CA LEU A 84 5.70 -11.92 -6.49
C LEU A 84 6.37 -12.57 -7.70
N VAL A 85 7.32 -11.87 -8.34
CA VAL A 85 8.09 -12.44 -9.46
C VAL A 85 8.80 -13.73 -9.06
N ALA A 86 9.44 -13.76 -7.88
CA ALA A 86 10.11 -14.96 -7.38
C ALA A 86 9.13 -16.11 -7.08
N GLN A 87 7.97 -15.84 -6.52
CA GLN A 87 6.91 -16.83 -6.24
C GLN A 87 6.37 -17.46 -7.52
N GLU A 88 6.25 -16.68 -8.58
CA GLU A 88 5.82 -17.14 -9.91
C GLU A 88 6.94 -17.79 -10.75
N GLY A 89 8.15 -17.96 -10.19
CA GLY A 89 9.29 -18.56 -10.89
C GLY A 89 9.91 -17.66 -11.98
N GLY A 90 9.68 -16.35 -11.89
CA GLY A 90 10.22 -15.37 -12.82
C GLY A 90 11.75 -15.23 -12.75
N LYS A 91 12.34 -14.79 -13.87
CA LYS A 91 13.80 -14.72 -14.06
C LYS A 91 14.47 -13.80 -13.05
N THR A 92 15.62 -14.23 -12.55
CA THR A 92 16.47 -13.54 -11.56
C THR A 92 16.85 -12.12 -11.98
N ASP A 93 16.83 -11.78 -13.26
CA ASP A 93 17.23 -10.46 -13.73
C ASP A 93 16.24 -9.35 -13.33
N LEU A 94 14.96 -9.67 -13.09
CA LEU A 94 14.00 -8.76 -12.46
C LEU A 94 14.24 -8.59 -10.94
N LEU A 95 14.90 -9.58 -10.32
CA LEU A 95 15.32 -9.53 -8.91
C LEU A 95 16.65 -8.76 -8.73
N LYS A 96 17.39 -8.55 -9.82
CA LYS A 96 18.63 -7.76 -9.87
C LYS A 96 18.40 -6.28 -10.17
N LEU A 97 17.16 -5.85 -10.41
CA LEU A 97 16.86 -4.43 -10.43
C LEU A 97 17.35 -3.86 -9.10
N PRO A 98 18.22 -2.83 -9.12
CA PRO A 98 18.71 -2.27 -7.88
C PRO A 98 17.49 -1.83 -7.08
N VAL A 99 17.24 -2.51 -5.95
CA VAL A 99 16.55 -1.85 -4.85
C VAL A 99 17.47 -0.69 -4.57
N ILE A 100 17.06 0.51 -4.98
CA ILE A 100 17.90 1.67 -4.80
C ILE A 100 18.09 1.78 -3.30
N ASP A 101 19.26 1.39 -2.81
CA ASP A 101 19.67 1.70 -1.46
C ASP A 101 19.97 3.20 -1.46
N MET A 102 18.91 4.01 -1.37
CA MET A 102 19.00 5.43 -1.01
C MET A 102 19.02 5.59 0.51
N GLY A 103 19.48 4.57 1.26
CA GLY A 103 19.64 4.61 2.71
C GLY A 103 20.78 5.51 3.19
N ALA A 104 21.61 6.06 2.29
CA ALA A 104 22.64 7.03 2.65
C ALA A 104 22.02 8.43 2.86
N GLY A 105 21.59 8.71 4.09
CA GLY A 105 21.30 10.09 4.53
C GLY A 105 20.04 10.30 5.38
N ARG A 106 19.74 9.41 6.33
CA ARG A 106 18.67 9.65 7.31
C ARG A 106 19.25 10.00 8.68
N ASP A 107 19.57 11.28 8.84
CA ASP A 107 19.58 11.98 10.13
C ASP A 107 18.18 12.53 10.46
#